data_AF-A0A0A1Z7L1-F1
#
_entry.id   AF-A0A0A1Z7L1-F1
#
_cell.length_a   1.000
_cell.length_b   1.000
_cell.length_c   1.000
_cell.angle_alpha   90.00
_cell.angle_beta   90.00
_cell.angle_gamma   90.00
#
_symmetry.space_group_name_H-M   'P 1'
#
loop_
_entity.id
_entity.type
_entity.pdbx_description
1 polymer ?
#
loop_
_entity_poly.entity_id
_entity_poly.type
_entity_poly.pdbx_seq_one_letter_code
_entity_poly.pdbx_strand_id
1 'polypeptide(L)' 'MTKKTLENCEKYKKEPNKDNEDLVKTSLNKVFSLIDKAVKKNVLHKNNGANKKSKINTFVKSTLTTK' A
#
# COMPACT_ATOMS: atom_id res chain seq x y z
N MET A 1 4.44 8.92 -1.28
CA MET A 1 3.70 8.02 -0.37
C MET A 1 3.62 6.60 -0.92
N THR A 2 3.06 6.37 -2.11
CA THR A 2 3.07 5.04 -2.77
C THR A 2 4.49 4.49 -2.92
N LYS A 3 5.47 5.35 -3.25
CA LYS A 3 6.90 5.00 -3.30
C LYS A 3 7.42 4.35 -2.01
N LYS A 4 7.00 4.85 -0.84
CA LYS A 4 7.45 4.33 0.46
C LYS A 4 6.90 2.93 0.74
N THR A 5 5.67 2.65 0.32
CA THR A 5 5.10 1.30 0.41
C THR A 5 5.80 0.33 -0.55
N LEU A 6 6.17 0.78 -1.74
CA LEU A 6 6.96 -0.02 -2.69
C LEU A 6 8.37 -0.33 -2.13
N GLU A 7 9.07 0.67 -1.59
CA GLU A 7 10.37 0.48 -0.94
C GLU A 7 10.29 -0.50 0.24
N ASN A 8 9.23 -0.42 1.06
CA ASN A 8 9.02 -1.38 2.16
C ASN A 8 8.76 -2.81 1.63
N CYS A 9 8.02 -2.95 0.52
CA CYS A 9 7.80 -4.24 -0.13
C CYS A 9 9.12 -4.81 -0.69
N GLU A 10 9.98 -3.98 -1.26
CA GLU A 10 11.31 -4.40 -1.73
C GLU A 10 12.22 -4.83 -0.57
N LYS A 11 12.17 -4.11 0.56
CA LYS A 11 12.89 -4.50 1.78
C LYS A 11 12.40 -5.84 2.31
N TYR A 12 11.08 -6.06 2.37
CA TYR A 12 10.51 -7.35 2.77
C TYR A 12 10.90 -8.49 1.82
N LYS A 13 10.98 -8.25 0.51
CA LYS A 13 11.47 -9.26 -0.46
C LYS A 13 12.92 -9.66 -0.21
N LYS A 14 13.78 -8.72 0.22
CA LYS A 14 15.19 -8.99 0.53
C LYS A 14 15.35 -9.68 1.89
N GLU A 15 14.57 -9.24 2.86
CA GLU A 15 14.61 -9.72 4.24
C GLU A 15 13.17 -9.97 4.73
N PRO A 16 12.64 -11.19 4.52
CA PRO A 16 11.30 -11.56 4.97
C PRO A 16 11.33 -11.80 6.49
N ASN A 17 11.24 -10.72 7.25
CA ASN A 17 11.12 -10.72 8.69
C ASN A 17 9.80 -10.05 9.13
N LYS A 18 9.41 -10.30 10.39
CA LYS A 18 8.14 -9.85 10.93
C LYS A 18 8.04 -8.32 11.04
N ASP A 19 9.15 -7.66 11.35
CA ASP A 19 9.22 -6.20 11.45
C ASP A 19 8.99 -5.52 10.09
N ASN A 20 9.59 -6.05 9.03
CA ASN A 20 9.41 -5.59 7.66
C ASN A 20 7.99 -5.83 7.17
N GLU A 21 7.36 -6.95 7.55
CA GLU A 21 5.95 -7.23 7.27
C GLU A 21 5.04 -6.16 7.89
N ASP A 22 5.28 -5.81 9.15
CA ASP A 22 4.49 -4.82 9.88
C ASP A 22 4.73 -3.40 9.33
N LEU A 23 5.94 -3.09 8.86
CA LEU A 23 6.24 -1.85 8.13
C LEU A 23 5.47 -1.76 6.80
N VAL A 24 5.36 -2.87 6.06
CA VAL A 24 4.54 -2.93 4.84
C VAL A 24 3.08 -2.64 5.17
N LYS A 25 2.49 -3.37 6.14
CA LYS A 25 1.09 -3.18 6.58
C LYS A 25 0.80 -1.75 7.06
N THR A 26 1.68 -1.20 7.89
CA THR A 26 1.55 0.17 8.41
C THR A 26 1.59 1.20 7.28
N SER A 27 2.52 1.04 6.34
CA SER A 27 2.61 1.93 5.18
C SER A 27 1.38 1.83 4.27
N LEU A 28 0.84 0.62 4.08
CA LEU A 28 -0.37 0.37 3.30
C LEU A 28 -1.59 1.10 3.90
N ASN A 29 -1.80 0.96 5.21
CA ASN A 29 -2.88 1.63 5.93
C ASN A 29 -2.79 3.16 5.80
N LYS A 30 -1.58 3.71 5.90
CA LYS A 30 -1.35 5.15 5.72
C LYS A 30 -1.70 5.61 4.31
N VAL A 31 -1.33 4.84 3.28
CA VAL A 31 -1.69 5.17 1.89
C VAL A 31 -3.19 5.10 1.66
N PHE A 32 -3.88 4.10 2.19
CA PHE A 32 -5.34 4.00 2.06
C PHE A 32 -6.05 5.18 2.73
N SER A 33 -5.64 5.55 3.96
CA SER A 33 -6.19 6.71 4.66
C SER A 33 -6.02 8.00 3.86
N LEU A 34 -4.87 8.19 3.19
CA LEU A 34 -4.64 9.37 2.36
C LEU A 34 -5.49 9.38 1.09
N ILE A 35 -5.68 8.22 0.45
CA ILE A 35 -6.59 8.10 -0.70
C ILE A 35 -8.01 8.44 -0.28
N ASP A 36 -8.48 7.91 0.85
CA ASP A 36 -9.83 8.20 1.35
C ASP A 36 -10.02 9.66 1.69
N LYS A 37 -9.01 10.29 2.31
CA LYS A 37 -9.02 11.74 2.56
C LYS A 37 -9.10 12.51 1.25
N ALA A 38 -8.36 12.12 0.22
CA ALA A 38 -8.40 12.77 -1.09
C ALA A 38 -9.75 12.58 -1.80
N VAL A 39 -10.38 11.41 -1.67
CA VAL A 39 -11.74 11.16 -2.18
C VAL A 39 -12.77 12.00 -1.42
N LYS A 40 -12.71 12.02 -0.08
CA LYS A 40 -13.61 12.82 0.77
C LYS A 40 -13.50 14.32 0.49
N LYS A 41 -12.31 14.79 0.12
CA LYS A 41 -12.04 16.18 -0.27
C LYS A 41 -12.33 16.47 -1.75
N ASN A 42 -12.92 15.51 -2.49
CA ASN A 42 -13.20 15.61 -3.93
C ASN A 42 -11.97 15.89 -4.81
N VAL A 43 -10.75 15.66 -4.30
CA VAL A 43 -9.51 15.76 -5.07
C VAL A 43 -9.36 14.58 -6.03
N LEU A 44 -9.89 13.41 -5.64
CA LEU A 44 -9.97 12.22 -6.48
C LEU A 44 -11.42 11.79 -6.64
N HIS A 45 -11.80 11.43 -7.87
CA HIS A 45 -13.06 10.74 -8.09
C HIS A 45 -13.08 9.38 -7.37
N LYS A 46 -14.25 8.98 -6.85
CA LYS A 46 -14.45 7.71 -6.11
C LYS A 46 -13.88 6.49 -6.82
N ASN A 47 -14.08 6.37 -8.13
CA ASN A 47 -13.58 5.26 -8.93
C ASN A 47 -12.04 5.30 -9.05
N ASN A 48 -11.45 6.50 -9.16
CA ASN A 48 -9.99 6.63 -9.21
C ASN A 48 -9.36 6.26 -7.86
N GLY A 49 -9.99 6.66 -6.75
CA GLY A 49 -9.60 6.23 -5.40
C GLY A 49 -9.64 4.70 -5.25
N ALA A 50 -10.75 4.08 -5.63
CA ALA A 50 -10.92 2.62 -5.60
C ALA A 50 -9.88 1.90 -6.48
N ASN A 51 -9.66 2.37 -7.71
CA ASN A 51 -8.69 1.80 -8.64
C ASN A 51 -7.26 1.89 -8.08
N LYS A 52 -6.88 3.02 -7.46
CA LYS A 52 -5.57 3.17 -6.82
C LYS A 52 -5.39 2.23 -5.64
N LYS A 53 -6.41 2.10 -4.77
CA LYS A 53 -6.39 1.14 -3.66
C LYS A 53 -6.23 -0.30 -4.15
N SER A 54 -7.00 -0.69 -5.17
CA SER A 54 -6.94 -2.02 -5.76
C SER A 54 -5.54 -2.35 -6.28
N LYS A 55 -4.93 -1.47 -7.09
CA LYS A 55 -3.57 -1.65 -7.62
C LYS A 55 -2.53 -1.88 -6.52
N ILE A 56 -2.57 -1.06 -5.47
CA ILE A 56 -1.62 -1.17 -4.35
C ILE A 56 -1.85 -2.45 -3.57
N ASN A 57 -3.10 -2.81 -3.30
CA ASN A 57 -3.46 -4.03 -2.57
C ASN A 57 -2.97 -5.28 -3.31
N THR A 58 -3.18 -5.36 -4.63
CA THR A 58 -2.71 -6.48 -5.44
C THR A 58 -1.20 -6.63 -5.37
N PHE A 59 -0.45 -5.52 -5.44
CA PHE A 59 1.00 -5.54 -5.34
C PHE A 59 1.49 -6.01 -3.97
N VAL A 60 0.91 -5.48 -2.88
CA VAL A 60 1.28 -5.89 -1.52
C VAL A 60 0.94 -7.36 -1.27
N LYS A 61 -0.26 -7.80 -1.67
CA LYS A 61 -0.66 -9.22 -1.56
C LYS A 61 0.31 -10.13 -2.31
N SER A 62 0.63 -9.80 -3.56
CA SER A 62 1.63 -10.57 -4.31
C SER A 62 2.97 -10.63 -3.58
N THR A 63 3.38 -9.55 -2.93
CA THR A 63 4.67 -9.51 -2.20
C THR A 63 4.64 -10.30 -0.89
N LEU A 64 3.50 -10.36 -0.20
CA LEU A 64 3.34 -11.10 1.06
C LEU A 64 3.01 -12.58 0.86
N THR A 65 2.37 -12.93 -0.25
CA THR A 65 1.95 -14.32 -0.55
C THR A 65 3.05 -15.16 -1.20
N THR A 66 4.06 -14.55 -1.82
CA THR A 66 5.24 -15.29 -2.32
C THR A 66 6.02 -15.85 -1.12
N LYS A 67 5.68 -17.08 -0.73
CA LYS A 67 6.46 -17.98 0.11
C LYS A 67 7.52 -18.69 -0.71
#